data_AF-A0A2M6X1B9-F1
#
_entry.id   AF-A0A2M6X1B9-F1
#
_cell.length_a   1.000
_cell.length_b   1.000
_cell.length_c   1.000
_cell.angle_alpha   90.00
_cell.angle_beta   90.00
_cell.angle_gamma   90.00
#
_symmetry.space_group_name_H-M   'P 1'
#
loop_
_entity.id
_entity.type
_entity.pdbx_description
1 polymer ?
#
loop_
_entity_poly.entity_id
_entity_poly.type
_entity_poly.pdbx_seq_one_letter_code
_entity_poly.pdbx_strand_id
1 'polypeptide(L)'
;MPVLGAVGRSEDCPKCGADLRVCLNCSLYDPNSYHECRESSAELVKEKDRANFCDHFEPTAQMTSGGASKPMDLLAQADALFKKK
;
A
#
# COMPACT_ATOMS: atom_id res chain seq x y z
N MET A 1 -0.45 9.58 -12.88
CA MET A 1 -1.89 9.22 -12.83
C MET A 1 -2.08 8.37 -11.58
N PRO A 2 -3.12 8.56 -10.76
CA PRO A 2 -3.32 7.71 -9.58
C PRO A 2 -3.63 6.27 -10.02
N VAL A 3 -2.97 5.30 -9.39
CA VAL A 3 -3.20 3.87 -9.62
C VAL A 3 -4.59 3.51 -9.12
N LEU A 4 -5.56 3.48 -10.03
CA LEU A 4 -6.94 3.07 -9.73
C LEU A 4 -6.99 1.54 -9.62
N GLY A 5 -6.91 1.04 -8.39
CA GLY A 5 -7.51 -0.24 -8.00
C GLY A 5 -6.66 -1.50 -8.12
N ALA A 6 -5.57 -1.53 -8.90
CA ALA A 6 -4.67 -2.68 -8.93
C ALA A 6 -3.27 -2.28 -9.39
N VAL A 7 -2.26 -2.60 -8.59
CA VAL A 7 -0.85 -2.46 -8.98
C VAL A 7 -0.55 -3.58 -9.98
N GLY A 8 -0.40 -3.19 -11.25
CA GLY A 8 0.04 -4.07 -12.34
C GLY A 8 1.41 -4.69 -12.08
N ARG A 9 1.75 -5.72 -12.86
CA ARG A 9 3.01 -6.47 -12.71
C ARG A 9 4.28 -5.64 -12.96
N SER A 10 4.14 -4.52 -13.66
CA SER A 10 5.23 -3.61 -14.02
C SER A 10 4.97 -2.18 -13.55
N GLU A 11 4.16 -2.03 -12.50
CA GLU A 11 3.89 -0.72 -11.92
C GLU A 11 5.08 -0.24 -11.09
N ASP A 12 5.61 0.91 -11.48
CA ASP A 12 6.66 1.64 -10.78
C ASP A 12 6.13 2.96 -10.21
N CYS A 13 6.79 3.45 -9.17
CA CYS A 13 6.47 4.72 -8.56
C CYS A 13 6.87 5.86 -9.51
N PRO A 14 5.94 6.73 -9.95
CA PRO A 14 6.25 7.80 -10.91
C PRO A 14 7.17 8.89 -10.35
N LYS A 15 7.47 8.86 -9.04
CA LYS A 15 8.33 9.84 -8.36
C LYS A 15 9.77 9.36 -8.18
N CYS A 16 9.98 8.07 -7.93
CA CYS A 16 11.30 7.52 -7.64
C CYS A 16 11.69 6.31 -8.50
N GLY A 17 10.78 5.80 -9.33
CA GLY A 17 11.00 4.61 -10.17
C GLY A 17 11.09 3.30 -9.39
N ALA A 18 10.78 3.30 -8.08
CA ALA A 18 10.79 2.09 -7.28
C ALA A 18 9.60 1.20 -7.63
N ASP A 19 9.82 -0.12 -7.61
CA ASP A 19 8.76 -1.10 -7.86
C ASP A 19 7.63 -0.96 -6.82
N LEU A 20 6.39 -0.93 -7.27
CA LEU A 20 5.23 -0.88 -6.36
C LEU A 20 4.80 -2.29 -5.91
N ARG A 21 5.03 -3.30 -6.75
CA ARG A 21 4.65 -4.70 -6.51
C ARG A 21 5.70 -5.46 -5.71
N VAL A 22 5.92 -5.04 -4.47
CA VAL A 22 6.91 -5.64 -3.55
C VAL A 22 6.23 -6.23 -2.32
N CYS A 23 6.80 -7.24 -1.67
CA CYS A 23 6.14 -7.87 -0.52
C CYS A 23 5.86 -6.86 0.59
N LEU A 24 6.77 -5.91 0.84
CA LEU A 24 6.60 -4.85 1.83
C LEU A 24 5.38 -3.94 1.59
N ASN A 25 4.89 -3.92 0.35
CA ASN A 25 3.74 -3.15 -0.09
C ASN A 25 2.46 -4.02 -0.17
N CYS A 26 2.52 -5.29 0.21
CA CYS A 26 1.38 -6.20 0.21
C CYS A 26 0.59 -6.12 1.53
N SER A 27 -0.73 -6.18 1.49
CA SER A 27 -1.60 -6.28 2.68
C SER A 27 -1.40 -7.59 3.46
N LEU A 28 -0.95 -8.64 2.77
CA LEU A 28 -0.75 -9.99 3.32
C LEU A 28 0.64 -10.20 3.91
N TYR A 29 1.55 -9.24 3.76
CA TYR A 29 2.90 -9.34 4.32
C TYR A 29 2.85 -9.25 5.85
N ASP A 30 3.45 -10.24 6.50
CA ASP A 30 3.46 -10.34 7.95
C ASP A 30 4.77 -10.97 8.42
N PRO A 31 5.68 -10.22 9.06
CA PRO A 31 7.03 -10.69 9.40
C PRO A 31 7.06 -11.83 10.43
N ASN A 32 5.95 -12.10 11.12
CA ASN A 32 5.86 -13.18 12.11
C ASN A 32 5.32 -14.48 11.50
N SER A 33 4.93 -14.49 10.23
CA SER A 33 4.41 -15.67 9.54
C SER A 33 5.54 -16.51 8.94
N TYR A 34 5.30 -17.81 8.73
CA TYR A 34 6.32 -18.79 8.31
C TYR A 34 7.08 -18.40 7.01
N HIS A 35 6.43 -17.67 6.10
CA HIS A 35 7.02 -17.15 4.86
C HIS A 35 7.04 -15.62 4.77
N GLU A 36 6.86 -14.96 5.91
CA GLU A 36 6.61 -13.52 6.01
C GLU A 36 5.36 -13.09 5.22
N CYS A 37 4.43 -14.03 5.02
CA CYS A 37 3.18 -13.89 4.30
C CYS A 37 2.09 -14.65 5.05
N ARG A 38 0.91 -14.03 5.18
CA ARG A 38 -0.27 -14.65 5.82
C ARG A 38 -0.89 -15.75 4.96
N GLU A 39 -0.74 -15.64 3.64
CA GLU A 39 -1.20 -16.67 2.71
C GLU A 39 -0.16 -17.79 2.63
N SER A 40 -0.54 -18.98 3.09
CA SER A 40 0.35 -20.16 3.09
C SER A 40 0.55 -20.74 1.69
N SER A 41 -0.39 -20.50 0.78
CA SER A 41 -0.33 -20.94 -0.62
C SER A 41 0.55 -20.04 -1.50
N ALA A 42 0.96 -18.87 -0.99
CA ALA A 42 1.74 -17.91 -1.75
C ALA A 42 3.18 -18.38 -1.95
N GLU A 43 3.76 -18.00 -3.09
CA GLU A 43 5.15 -18.30 -3.41
C GLU A 43 6.12 -17.58 -2.44
N LEU A 44 7.16 -18.29 -2.02
CA LEU A 44 8.21 -17.72 -1.17
C LEU A 44 9.09 -16.76 -1.97
N VAL A 45 8.85 -15.46 -1.80
CA VAL A 45 9.71 -14.39 -2.32
C VAL A 45 10.91 -14.19 -1.38
N LYS A 46 12.15 -14.27 -1.89
CA LYS A 46 13.38 -14.00 -1.12
C LYS A 46 13.64 -12.50 -0.95
N GLU A 47 13.59 -11.76 -2.05
CA GLU A 47 13.82 -10.31 -2.09
C GLU A 47 12.48 -9.58 -1.85
N LYS A 48 12.19 -9.25 -0.59
CA LYS A 48 10.90 -8.65 -0.19
C LYS A 48 10.76 -7.18 -0.63
N ASP A 49 11.87 -6.51 -0.88
CA ASP A 49 11.97 -5.10 -1.29
C ASP A 49 11.94 -4.89 -2.81
N ARG A 50 11.93 -5.98 -3.61
CA ARG A 50 11.94 -5.93 -5.08
C ARG A 50 10.63 -6.40 -5.70
N ALA A 51 10.41 -6.01 -6.96
CA ALA A 51 9.28 -6.48 -7.74
C ALA A 51 9.17 -8.01 -7.70
N ASN A 52 7.98 -8.49 -7.35
CA ASN A 52 7.65 -9.91 -7.39
C ASN A 52 6.44 -10.19 -8.30
N PHE A 53 6.30 -11.45 -8.68
CA PHE A 53 5.21 -11.93 -9.52
C PHE A 53 4.14 -12.69 -8.74
N CYS A 54 4.09 -12.53 -7.42
CA CYS A 54 3.14 -13.24 -6.56
C CYS A 54 1.71 -12.94 -6.99
N ASP A 55 0.93 -13.95 -7.40
CA ASP A 55 -0.44 -13.76 -7.88
C ASP A 55 -1.41 -13.34 -6.75
N HIS A 56 -1.05 -13.61 -5.49
CA HIS A 56 -1.80 -13.19 -4.29
C HIS A 56 -1.49 -11.75 -3.84
N PHE A 57 -0.72 -10.98 -4.61
CA PHE A 57 -0.37 -9.61 -4.23
C PHE A 57 -1.62 -8.72 -4.15
N GLU A 58 -1.84 -8.13 -2.99
CA GLU A 58 -2.88 -7.14 -2.77
C GLU A 58 -2.23 -5.85 -2.22
N PRO A 59 -2.37 -4.71 -2.92
CA PRO A 59 -1.75 -3.46 -2.49
C PRO A 59 -2.37 -2.95 -1.18
N THR A 60 -1.55 -2.44 -0.27
CA THR A 60 -2.06 -1.78 0.95
C THR A 60 -2.91 -0.55 0.61
N ALA A 61 -3.87 -0.24 1.48
CA ALA A 61 -4.74 0.94 1.34
C ALA A 61 -3.97 2.26 1.21
N GLN A 62 -2.75 2.31 1.75
CA GLN A 62 -1.89 3.50 1.66
C GLN A 62 -1.43 3.75 0.21
N MET A 63 -1.23 2.71 -0.60
CA MET A 63 -0.86 2.86 -2.02
C MET A 63 -2.05 3.16 -2.93
N THR A 64 -3.25 2.64 -2.62
CA THR A 64 -4.45 2.85 -3.45
C THR A 64 -5.13 4.19 -3.18
N SER A 65 -4.68 4.94 -2.18
CA SER A 65 -5.16 6.27 -1.83
C SER A 65 -4.71 7.36 -2.83
N GLY A 66 -4.89 7.09 -4.11
CA GLY A 66 -4.84 8.08 -5.18
C GLY A 66 -6.07 9.00 -5.13
N GLY A 67 -6.06 9.97 -4.22
CA GLY A 67 -6.89 11.18 -4.32
C GLY A 67 -8.36 11.03 -3.95
N ALA A 68 -8.66 11.14 -2.66
CA ALA A 68 -9.92 11.72 -2.16
C ALA A 68 -9.74 12.28 -0.74
N SER A 69 -8.67 13.02 -0.48
CA SER A 69 -8.72 13.97 0.64
C SER A 69 -9.68 15.07 0.23
N LYS A 70 -10.95 14.96 0.62
CA LYS A 70 -11.88 16.09 0.59
C LYS A 70 -11.25 17.19 1.44
N PRO A 71 -10.76 18.31 0.85
CA PRO A 71 -10.05 19.33 1.61
C PRO A 71 -10.96 20.14 2.54
N MET A 72 -12.27 19.85 2.59
CA MET A 72 -13.25 20.63 3.35
C MET A 72 -13.47 20.18 4.79
N ASP A 73 -13.03 18.98 5.20
CA ASP A 73 -13.38 18.45 6.53
C ASP A 73 -12.26 18.61 7.58
N LEU A 74 -10.99 18.70 7.17
CA LEU A 74 -9.86 18.78 8.10
C LEU A 74 -9.77 20.14 8.82
N LEU A 75 -10.13 21.24 8.14
CA LEU A 75 -10.12 22.57 8.76
C LEU A 75 -11.21 22.72 9.82
N ALA A 76 -12.42 22.23 9.53
CA ALA A 76 -13.55 22.29 10.47
C ALA A 76 -13.31 21.40 11.71
N GLN A 77 -12.70 20.23 11.53
CA GLN A 77 -12.33 19.35 12.64
C GLN A 77 -11.18 19.93 13.47
N ALA A 78 -10.22 20.63 12.86
CA ALA A 78 -9.18 21.34 13.59
C ALA A 78 -9.78 22.46 14.46
N ASP A 79 -10.67 23.30 13.92
CA ASP A 79 -11.32 24.39 14.67
C ASP A 79 -12.18 23.89 15.85
N ALA A 80 -12.78 22.70 15.75
CA ALA A 80 -13.57 22.11 16.83
C ALA A 80 -12.70 21.61 18.01
N LEU A 81 -11.47 21.18 17.74
CA LEU A 81 -10.52 20.74 18.77
C LEU A 81 -9.98 21.91 19.61
N PHE A 82 -9.82 23.09 19.01
CA PHE A 82 -9.32 24.29 19.71
C PHE A 82 -10.43 25.08 20.44
N LYS A 83 -11.71 24.77 20.21
CA LYS A 83 -12.86 25.47 20.83
C LYS A 83 -13.36 24.86 22.14
N LYS A 84 -12.76 23.78 22.65
CA LYS A 84 -12.97 23.36 24.05
C LYS A 84 -12.05 24.18 24.98
N LYS A 85 -12.53 25.36 25.36
CA LYS A 85 -12.15 26.06 26.60
C LYS A 85 -13.42 26.46 27.33
#